data_AF-A0A377LNJ6-F1
#
_entry.id   AF-A0A377LNJ6-F1
#
_cell.length_a   1.000
_cell.length_b   1.000
_cell.length_c   1.000
_cell.angle_alpha   90.00
_cell.angle_beta   90.00
_cell.angle_gamma   90.00
#
_symmetry.space_group_name_H-M   'P 1'
#
loop_
_entity.id
_entity.type
_entity.pdbx_description
1 polymer ?
#
loop_
_entity_poly.entity_id
_entity_poly.type
_entity_poly.pdbx_seq_one_letter_code
_entity_poly.pdbx_strand_id
1 'polypeptide(L)'
;MLDQKQEKSTVSDLNRGGQVLMHFIRMLHQTLTRYFKIVLCVFVIATTAVTYQITDKTDWYMGLKYGYSYTLVELIGLKKGKTTLELPDGRKVMVRDAQIVSSPTMQNHADALISNLIISLVISSIVALIAAWYLFRFILNKGKQESKDEHRRGAELATVKELIEAANDRVKEDGRLSRISIANVPLVRYQENSGIALLGSPGVGKSTIIRELLRQLRAQQRKAVLYDISGEFVKRFYRPGKDVILNVFDTRSHSWDFWAEGEKPGNV
;
A
#
# COMPACT_ATOMS: atom_id res chain seq x y z
N MET A 1 -28.97 -8.27 29.31
CA MET A 1 -27.52 -8.49 29.42
C MET A 1 -26.86 -7.12 29.37
N LEU A 2 -26.59 -6.59 30.56
CA LEU A 2 -26.14 -5.22 30.78
C LEU A 2 -24.65 -5.10 30.48
N ASP A 3 -24.36 -4.00 29.80
CA ASP A 3 -23.10 -3.38 29.41
C ASP A 3 -21.95 -3.59 30.43
N GLN A 4 -21.15 -4.65 30.26
CA GLN A 4 -19.80 -4.69 30.82
C GLN A 4 -18.88 -3.86 29.92
N LYS A 5 -19.00 -2.54 30.07
CA LYS A 5 -18.05 -1.58 29.54
C LYS A 5 -16.78 -1.74 30.38
N GLN A 6 -15.92 -2.70 30.00
CA GLN A 6 -14.59 -2.88 30.56
C GLN A 6 -13.90 -1.51 30.58
N GLU A 7 -13.58 -1.02 31.78
CA GLU A 7 -12.60 0.04 31.98
C GLU A 7 -11.35 -0.34 31.19
N LYS A 8 -11.17 0.27 30.01
CA LYS A 8 -9.87 0.33 29.37
C LYS A 8 -8.98 1.09 30.34
N SER A 9 -8.20 0.35 31.12
CA SER A 9 -7.25 0.91 32.07
C SER A 9 -6.36 1.89 31.31
N THR A 10 -6.32 3.15 31.77
CA THR A 10 -5.42 4.19 31.25
C THR A 10 -3.98 3.71 31.14
N VAL A 11 -3.57 2.75 31.99
CA VAL A 11 -2.25 2.10 31.96
C VAL A 11 -2.08 1.19 30.75
N SER A 12 -3.14 0.46 30.34
CA SER A 12 -3.13 -0.38 29.13
C SER A 12 -3.02 0.48 27.87
N ASP A 13 -3.77 1.57 27.79
CA ASP A 13 -3.69 2.49 26.66
C ASP A 13 -2.35 3.24 26.61
N LEU A 14 -1.81 3.62 27.78
CA LEU A 14 -0.46 4.19 27.90
C LEU A 14 0.62 3.19 27.46
N ASN A 15 0.54 1.92 27.87
CA ASN A 15 1.51 0.90 27.47
C ASN A 15 1.44 0.62 25.97
N ARG A 16 0.21 0.53 25.41
CA ARG A 16 0.01 0.37 23.95
C ARG A 16 0.56 1.57 23.18
N GLY A 17 0.30 2.79 23.63
CA GLY A 17 0.86 4.02 23.04
C GLY A 17 2.38 4.04 23.13
N GLY A 18 2.94 3.66 24.27
CA GLY A 18 4.39 3.55 24.49
C GLY A 18 5.05 2.53 23.56
N GLN A 19 4.43 1.36 23.37
CA GLN A 19 4.91 0.36 22.41
C GLN A 19 4.91 0.89 20.98
N VAL A 20 3.83 1.52 20.53
CA VAL A 20 3.75 2.11 19.18
C VAL A 20 4.83 3.17 18.99
N LEU A 21 5.04 4.05 19.98
CA LEU A 21 6.10 5.07 19.94
C LEU A 21 7.50 4.45 19.86
N MET A 22 7.80 3.44 20.69
CA MET A 22 9.09 2.76 20.68
C MET A 22 9.34 2.05 19.34
N HIS A 23 8.32 1.41 18.77
CA HIS A 23 8.38 0.82 17.43
C HIS A 23 8.62 1.87 16.36
N PHE A 24 7.90 3.00 16.40
CA PHE A 24 8.08 4.11 15.47
C PHE A 24 9.51 4.67 15.52
N ILE A 25 10.05 4.95 16.73
CA ILE A 25 11.42 5.44 16.91
C ILE A 25 12.43 4.44 16.35
N ARG A 26 12.26 3.14 16.64
CA ARG A 26 13.15 2.10 16.12
C ARG A 26 13.11 2.03 14.59
N MET A 27 11.92 2.07 13.98
CA MET A 27 11.78 2.06 12.52
C MET A 27 12.36 3.32 11.88
N LEU A 28 12.18 4.48 12.51
CA LEU A 28 12.75 5.75 12.05
C LEU A 28 14.29 5.70 12.08
N HIS A 29 14.87 5.26 13.20
CA HIS A 29 16.32 5.08 13.32
C HIS A 29 16.86 4.12 12.26
N GLN A 30 16.22 2.95 12.09
CA GLN A 30 16.61 1.96 11.08
C GLN A 30 16.57 2.54 9.66
N THR A 31 15.56 3.34 9.34
CA THR A 31 15.42 4.00 8.03
C THR A 31 16.50 5.06 7.81
N LEU A 32 16.74 5.93 8.80
CA LEU A 32 17.78 6.96 8.75
C LEU A 32 19.18 6.36 8.63
N THR A 33 19.50 5.32 9.41
CA THR A 33 20.81 4.65 9.33
C THR A 33 21.04 3.99 7.97
N ARG A 34 20.02 3.35 7.39
CA ARG A 34 20.11 2.75 6.03
C ARG A 34 20.29 3.82 4.97
N TYR A 35 19.52 4.90 5.06
CA TYR A 35 19.63 6.05 4.16
C TYR A 35 21.05 6.64 4.18
N PHE A 36 21.58 6.92 5.39
CA PHE A 36 22.93 7.45 5.54
C PHE A 36 24.00 6.51 4.99
N LYS A 37 23.89 5.20 5.23
CA LYS A 37 24.83 4.20 4.68
C LYS A 37 24.85 4.18 3.15
N ILE A 38 23.69 4.29 2.50
CA ILE A 38 23.61 4.32 1.04
C ILE A 38 24.27 5.59 0.49
N VAL A 39 23.94 6.76 1.05
CA VAL A 39 24.54 8.04 0.64
C VAL A 39 26.05 8.03 0.86
N LEU A 40 26.52 7.48 1.99
CA LEU A 40 27.95 7.32 2.27
C LEU A 40 28.64 6.40 1.27
N CYS A 41 28.00 5.29 0.87
CA CYS A 41 28.55 4.41 -0.17
C CYS A 41 28.70 5.14 -1.51
N VAL A 42 27.69 5.90 -1.93
CA VAL A 42 27.76 6.72 -3.15
C VAL A 42 28.90 7.74 -3.06
N PHE A 43 29.03 8.41 -1.91
CA PHE A 43 30.11 9.37 -1.67
C PHE A 43 31.51 8.75 -1.77
N VAL A 44 31.74 7.59 -1.13
CA VAL A 44 33.04 6.90 -1.16
C VAL A 44 33.37 6.40 -2.57
N ILE A 45 32.39 5.83 -3.28
CA ILE A 45 32.57 5.37 -4.67
C ILE A 45 32.89 6.55 -5.59
N ALA A 46 32.13 7.64 -5.48
CA ALA A 46 32.35 8.85 -6.26
C ALA A 46 33.74 9.45 -5.97
N THR A 47 34.13 9.55 -4.70
CA THR A 47 35.44 10.11 -4.31
C THR A 47 36.56 9.29 -4.91
N THR A 48 36.49 7.96 -4.77
CA THR A 48 37.52 7.06 -5.32
C THR A 48 37.59 7.15 -6.84
N ALA A 49 36.44 7.17 -7.53
CA ALA A 49 36.39 7.25 -8.99
C ALA A 49 36.93 8.59 -9.51
N VAL A 50 36.54 9.71 -8.88
CA VAL A 50 36.98 11.06 -9.27
C VAL A 50 38.48 11.23 -9.00
N THR A 51 38.99 10.81 -7.84
CA THR A 51 40.43 10.91 -7.54
C THR A 51 41.26 10.06 -8.49
N TYR A 52 40.78 8.86 -8.82
CA TYR A 52 41.46 7.99 -9.80
C TYR A 52 41.50 8.58 -11.22
N GLN A 53 40.46 9.34 -11.62
CA GLN A 53 40.40 9.97 -12.94
C GLN A 53 41.25 11.24 -13.04
N ILE A 54 41.32 12.03 -11.97
CA ILE A 54 42.03 13.33 -11.97
C ILE A 54 43.53 13.17 -11.67
N THR A 55 43.91 12.17 -10.87
CA THR A 55 45.28 12.04 -10.36
C THR A 55 46.11 11.11 -11.22
N ASP A 56 47.29 11.59 -11.64
CA ASP A 56 48.24 10.79 -12.41
C ASP A 56 48.83 9.63 -11.59
N LYS A 57 49.20 8.54 -12.28
CA LYS A 57 49.81 7.36 -11.65
C LYS A 57 51.09 7.70 -10.88
N THR A 58 51.86 8.66 -11.39
CA THR A 58 53.09 9.15 -10.76
C THR A 58 52.80 9.88 -9.46
N ASP A 59 51.79 10.77 -9.45
CA ASP A 59 51.37 11.50 -8.25
C ASP A 59 50.82 10.57 -7.16
N TRP A 60 50.06 9.55 -7.57
CA TRP A 60 49.64 8.48 -6.66
C TRP A 60 50.83 7.78 -6.00
N TYR A 61 51.77 7.28 -6.80
CA TYR A 61 52.90 6.52 -6.26
C TYR A 61 53.84 7.40 -5.42
N MET A 62 54.23 8.56 -5.95
CA MET A 62 55.16 9.47 -5.29
C MET A 62 54.53 10.15 -4.07
N GLY A 63 53.28 10.58 -4.16
CA GLY A 63 52.54 11.17 -3.03
C GLY A 63 52.31 10.18 -1.89
N LEU A 64 51.94 8.92 -2.18
CA LEU A 64 51.81 7.88 -1.15
C LEU A 64 53.15 7.52 -0.52
N LYS A 65 54.22 7.43 -1.33
CA LYS A 65 55.59 7.20 -0.84
C LYS A 65 56.09 8.36 0.02
N TYR A 66 55.78 9.60 -0.35
CA TYR A 66 56.06 10.78 0.45
C TYR A 66 55.31 10.71 1.78
N GLY A 67 53.99 10.47 1.77
CA GLY A 67 53.19 10.35 3.00
C GLY A 67 53.69 9.27 3.95
N TYR A 68 54.03 8.09 3.43
CA TYR A 68 54.66 7.01 4.21
C TYR A 68 55.99 7.47 4.84
N SER A 69 56.89 8.03 4.04
CA SER A 69 58.20 8.50 4.51
C SER A 69 58.08 9.64 5.53
N TYR A 70 57.11 10.54 5.32
CA TYR A 70 56.78 11.64 6.23
C TYR A 70 56.34 11.11 7.59
N THR A 71 55.43 10.12 7.63
CA THR A 71 55.02 9.50 8.90
C THR A 71 56.18 8.81 9.62
N LEU A 72 57.08 8.14 8.90
CA LEU A 72 58.23 7.48 9.54
C LEU A 72 59.25 8.48 10.10
N VAL A 73 59.54 9.56 9.38
CA VAL A 73 60.60 10.52 9.74
C VAL A 73 60.12 11.54 10.76
N GLU A 74 58.96 12.15 10.55
CA GLU A 74 58.45 13.25 11.38
C GLU A 74 57.61 12.74 12.56
N LEU A 75 56.76 11.73 12.35
CA LEU A 75 55.86 11.24 13.41
C LEU A 75 56.53 10.18 14.30
N ILE A 76 57.31 9.27 13.71
CA ILE A 76 57.92 8.13 14.41
C ILE A 76 59.41 8.38 14.74
N GLY A 77 60.07 9.35 14.07
CA GLY A 77 61.46 9.72 14.34
C GLY A 77 62.52 8.80 13.73
N LEU A 78 62.15 7.89 12.83
CA LEU A 78 63.05 6.92 12.19
C LEU A 78 63.83 7.54 11.00
N LYS A 79 64.73 8.48 11.30
CA LYS A 79 65.47 9.27 10.30
C LYS A 79 66.45 8.48 9.41
N LYS A 80 66.81 7.25 9.80
CA LYS A 80 67.78 6.39 9.07
C LYS A 80 67.11 5.30 8.22
N GLY A 81 65.77 5.28 8.16
CA GLY A 81 65.04 4.37 7.27
C GLY A 81 65.50 4.52 5.81
N LYS A 82 65.56 3.39 5.10
CA LYS A 82 65.83 3.34 3.66
C LYS A 82 64.63 2.69 2.99
N THR A 83 64.19 3.30 1.90
CA THR A 83 63.10 2.77 1.08
C THR A 83 63.53 2.70 -0.38
N THR A 84 62.93 1.77 -1.11
CA THR A 84 63.13 1.69 -2.56
C THR A 84 62.13 2.63 -3.22
N LEU A 85 62.66 3.57 -4.01
CA LEU A 85 61.91 4.47 -4.87
C LEU A 85 62.05 3.98 -6.31
N GLU A 86 60.92 3.91 -7.01
CA GLU A 86 60.90 3.59 -8.44
C GLU A 86 60.69 4.91 -9.18
N LEU A 87 61.65 5.29 -10.02
CA LEU A 87 61.56 6.50 -10.80
C LEU A 87 60.60 6.31 -11.98
N PRO A 88 60.07 7.40 -12.56
CA PRO A 88 59.19 7.32 -13.74
C PRO A 88 59.81 6.61 -14.95
N ASP A 89 61.14 6.50 -14.99
CA ASP A 89 61.91 5.80 -16.01
C ASP A 89 62.07 4.28 -15.75
N GLY A 90 61.46 3.77 -14.69
CA GLY A 90 61.50 2.36 -14.28
C GLY A 90 62.73 1.97 -13.45
N ARG A 91 63.65 2.88 -13.16
CA ARG A 91 64.82 2.58 -12.33
C ARG A 91 64.43 2.53 -10.85
N LYS A 92 64.90 1.48 -10.15
CA LYS A 92 64.73 1.33 -8.70
C LYS A 92 65.98 1.83 -7.99
N VAL A 93 65.84 2.87 -7.18
CA VAL A 93 66.93 3.48 -6.42
C VAL A 93 66.61 3.42 -4.93
N MET A 94 67.60 3.00 -4.14
CA MET A 94 67.50 3.00 -2.68
C MET A 94 67.80 4.40 -2.16
N VAL A 95 66.81 5.04 -1.54
CA VAL A 95 66.90 6.40 -1.01
C VAL A 95 66.56 6.39 0.49
N ARG A 96 67.07 7.37 1.24
CA ARG A 96 66.70 7.51 2.66
C ARG A 96 65.34 8.17 2.76
N ASP A 97 64.51 7.75 3.71
CA ASP A 97 63.18 8.34 3.93
C ASP A 97 63.28 9.86 4.21
N ALA A 98 64.34 10.29 4.92
CA ALA A 98 64.60 11.71 5.15
C ALA A 98 64.89 12.51 3.86
N GLN A 99 65.50 11.87 2.84
CA GLN A 99 65.77 12.52 1.55
C GLN A 99 64.50 12.63 0.70
N ILE A 100 63.55 11.71 0.85
CA ILE A 100 62.23 11.80 0.22
C ILE A 100 61.46 12.97 0.80
N VAL A 101 61.44 13.10 2.13
CA VAL A 101 60.70 14.17 2.82
C VAL A 101 61.27 15.56 2.52
N SER A 102 62.59 15.69 2.39
CA SER A 102 63.24 16.97 2.08
C SER A 102 63.22 17.36 0.59
N SER A 103 62.77 16.48 -0.31
CA SER A 103 62.84 16.72 -1.75
C SER A 103 61.67 17.59 -2.23
N PRO A 104 61.93 18.75 -2.87
CA PRO A 104 60.87 19.62 -3.40
C PRO A 104 59.98 18.91 -4.44
N THR A 105 60.56 18.02 -5.25
CA THR A 105 59.79 17.26 -6.25
C THR A 105 58.79 16.31 -5.59
N MET A 106 59.20 15.61 -4.52
CA MET A 106 58.30 14.70 -3.80
C MET A 106 57.20 15.47 -3.05
N GLN A 107 57.52 16.65 -2.50
CA GLN A 107 56.54 17.55 -1.89
C GLN A 107 55.51 18.02 -2.91
N ASN A 108 55.93 18.44 -4.10
CA ASN A 108 55.02 18.87 -5.17
C ASN A 108 54.05 17.74 -5.61
N HIS A 109 54.53 16.50 -5.73
CA HIS A 109 53.67 15.35 -6.04
C HIS A 109 52.68 15.03 -4.90
N ALA A 110 53.10 15.21 -3.65
CA ALA A 110 52.22 15.06 -2.49
C ALA A 110 51.16 16.17 -2.43
N ASP A 111 51.54 17.43 -2.68
CA ASP A 111 50.63 18.57 -2.72
C ASP A 111 49.61 18.42 -3.87
N ALA A 112 50.05 17.95 -5.04
CA ALA A 112 49.16 17.62 -6.16
C ALA A 112 48.15 16.52 -5.79
N LEU A 113 48.61 15.43 -5.16
CA LEU A 113 47.74 14.35 -4.69
C LEU A 113 46.71 14.86 -3.66
N ILE A 114 47.13 15.68 -2.69
CA ILE A 114 46.24 16.26 -1.67
C ILE A 114 45.23 17.21 -2.32
N SER A 115 45.66 18.10 -3.21
CA SER A 115 44.78 19.02 -3.92
C SER A 115 43.72 18.28 -4.75
N ASN A 116 44.13 17.26 -5.51
CA ASN A 116 43.22 16.43 -6.29
C ASN A 116 42.24 15.65 -5.40
N LEU A 117 42.67 15.18 -4.23
CA LEU A 117 41.80 14.54 -3.26
C LEU A 117 40.77 15.53 -2.69
N ILE A 118 41.17 16.77 -2.35
CA ILE A 118 40.25 17.81 -1.87
C ILE A 118 39.21 18.16 -2.95
N ILE A 119 39.65 18.35 -4.19
CA ILE A 119 38.75 18.60 -5.32
C ILE A 119 37.78 17.43 -5.51
N SER A 120 38.28 16.20 -5.41
CA SER A 120 37.47 14.99 -5.51
C SER A 120 36.43 14.90 -4.39
N LEU A 121 36.77 15.28 -3.16
CA LEU A 121 35.83 15.32 -2.02
C LEU A 121 34.72 16.35 -2.25
N VAL A 122 35.04 17.53 -2.79
CA VAL A 122 34.04 18.56 -3.10
C VAL A 122 33.08 18.08 -4.19
N ILE A 123 33.62 17.57 -5.30
CA ILE A 123 32.79 17.06 -6.42
C ILE A 123 31.91 15.90 -5.92
N SER A 124 32.48 14.97 -5.17
CA SER A 124 31.76 13.79 -4.68
C SER A 124 30.72 14.13 -3.63
N SER A 125 30.93 15.21 -2.85
CA SER A 125 29.92 15.73 -1.92
C SER A 125 28.70 16.24 -2.68
N ILE A 126 28.90 16.98 -3.78
CA ILE A 126 27.80 17.46 -4.64
C ILE A 126 27.04 16.26 -5.24
N VAL A 127 27.76 15.27 -5.76
CA VAL A 127 27.15 14.04 -6.31
C VAL A 127 26.35 13.30 -5.24
N ALA A 128 26.90 13.14 -4.04
CA ALA A 128 26.23 12.47 -2.92
C ALA A 128 24.97 13.23 -2.47
N LEU A 129 24.99 14.56 -2.44
CA LEU A 129 23.81 15.39 -2.12
C LEU A 129 22.70 15.25 -3.16
N ILE A 130 23.06 15.20 -4.45
CA ILE A 130 22.09 14.96 -5.52
C ILE A 130 21.47 13.56 -5.37
N ALA A 131 22.29 12.53 -5.16
CA ALA A 131 21.82 11.16 -4.93
C ALA A 131 20.92 11.06 -3.68
N ALA A 132 21.30 11.73 -2.59
CA ALA A 132 20.52 11.82 -1.36
C ALA A 132 19.14 12.45 -1.63
N TRP A 133 19.09 13.56 -2.36
CA TRP A 133 17.83 14.22 -2.74
C TRP A 133 16.91 13.31 -3.55
N TYR A 134 17.44 12.60 -4.55
CA TYR A 134 16.68 11.63 -5.33
C TYR A 134 16.17 10.47 -4.47
N LEU A 135 17.02 9.91 -3.61
CA LEU A 135 16.63 8.83 -2.70
C LEU A 135 15.54 9.28 -1.72
N PHE A 136 15.64 10.49 -1.19
CA PHE A 136 14.63 11.08 -0.30
C PHE A 136 13.28 11.22 -1.02
N ARG A 137 13.28 11.79 -2.23
CA ARG A 137 12.08 11.88 -3.08
C ARG A 137 11.47 10.51 -3.39
N PHE A 138 12.31 9.52 -3.69
CA PHE A 138 11.87 8.15 -3.97
C PHE A 138 11.17 7.52 -2.76
N ILE A 139 11.78 7.62 -1.57
CA ILE A 139 11.20 7.09 -0.32
C ILE A 139 9.87 7.78 -0.02
N LEU A 140 9.79 9.10 -0.16
CA LEU A 140 8.55 9.85 0.07
C LEU A 140 7.42 9.43 -0.88
N ASN A 141 7.72 9.29 -2.17
CA ASN A 141 6.72 8.88 -3.17
C ASN A 141 6.25 7.45 -2.93
N LYS A 142 7.17 6.53 -2.60
CA LYS A 142 6.83 5.16 -2.24
C LYS A 142 5.95 5.11 -0.99
N GLY A 143 6.26 5.91 0.03
CA GLY A 143 5.42 6.04 1.22
C GLY A 143 4.01 6.51 0.90
N LYS A 144 3.83 7.47 -0.02
CA LYS A 144 2.50 7.93 -0.44
C LYS A 144 1.69 6.89 -1.20
N GLN A 145 2.35 6.03 -1.98
CA GLN A 145 1.68 4.96 -2.72
C GLN A 145 1.22 3.84 -1.79
N GLU A 146 2.10 3.40 -0.88
CA GLU A 146 1.84 2.33 0.09
C GLU A 146 0.91 2.76 1.23
N SER A 147 0.76 4.07 1.47
CA SER A 147 -0.16 4.62 2.47
C SER A 147 -1.63 4.59 2.01
N LYS A 148 -1.92 4.25 0.75
CA LYS A 148 -3.30 4.07 0.33
C LYS A 148 -3.81 2.78 0.94
N ASP A 149 -4.83 2.88 1.79
CA ASP A 149 -5.52 1.73 2.35
C ASP A 149 -6.02 0.86 1.19
N GLU A 150 -5.33 -0.24 0.96
CA GLU A 150 -5.67 -1.20 -0.06
C GLU A 150 -6.76 -2.11 0.53
N HIS A 151 -7.97 -2.08 -0.04
CA HIS A 151 -9.03 -2.99 0.37
C HIS A 151 -8.61 -4.42 0.08
N ARG A 152 -8.12 -5.12 1.10
CA ARG A 152 -7.52 -6.45 0.94
C ARG A 152 -8.57 -7.48 0.55
N ARG A 153 -9.70 -7.53 1.27
CA ARG A 153 -10.81 -8.51 1.10
C ARG A 153 -12.09 -8.04 1.78
N GLY A 154 -13.23 -8.58 1.35
CA GLY A 154 -14.52 -8.44 2.02
C GLY A 154 -15.46 -7.46 1.33
N ALA A 155 -16.56 -7.15 2.00
CA ALA A 155 -17.52 -6.17 1.49
C ALA A 155 -16.92 -4.77 1.51
N GLU A 156 -17.15 -4.01 0.44
CA GLU A 156 -16.73 -2.62 0.31
C GLU A 156 -17.97 -1.73 0.26
N LEU A 157 -17.88 -0.56 0.88
CA LEU A 157 -18.92 0.46 0.78
C LEU A 157 -18.71 1.22 -0.53
N ALA A 158 -19.60 0.96 -1.49
CA ALA A 158 -19.65 1.70 -2.74
C ALA A 158 -20.65 2.86 -2.64
N THR A 159 -20.43 3.91 -3.43
CA THR A 159 -21.46 4.91 -3.66
C THR A 159 -22.64 4.30 -4.43
N VAL A 160 -23.81 4.93 -4.36
CA VAL A 160 -25.01 4.46 -5.08
C VAL A 160 -24.75 4.33 -6.59
N LYS A 161 -23.99 5.27 -7.17
CA LYS A 161 -23.67 5.26 -8.60
C LYS A 161 -22.78 4.06 -8.96
N GLU A 162 -21.71 3.84 -8.21
CA GLU A 162 -20.79 2.71 -8.42
C GLU A 162 -21.50 1.37 -8.24
N LEU A 163 -22.39 1.25 -7.24
CA LEU A 163 -23.17 0.04 -7.03
C LEU A 163 -24.09 -0.29 -8.22
N ILE A 164 -24.80 0.72 -8.74
CA ILE A 164 -25.69 0.55 -9.89
C ILE A 164 -24.87 0.19 -11.14
N GLU A 165 -23.73 0.84 -11.35
CA GLU A 165 -22.83 0.55 -12.48
C GLU A 165 -22.31 -0.89 -12.41
N ALA A 166 -21.76 -1.30 -11.27
CA ALA A 166 -21.29 -2.67 -11.06
C ALA A 166 -22.40 -3.73 -11.19
N ALA A 167 -23.62 -3.43 -10.71
CA ALA A 167 -24.76 -4.32 -10.88
C ALA A 167 -25.18 -4.45 -12.35
N ASN A 168 -25.15 -3.35 -13.11
CA ASN A 168 -25.43 -3.38 -14.55
C ASN A 168 -24.37 -4.19 -15.31
N ASP A 169 -23.10 -4.05 -14.96
CA ASP A 169 -22.02 -4.80 -15.61
C ASP A 169 -22.17 -6.31 -15.34
N ARG A 170 -22.49 -6.70 -14.12
CA ARG A 170 -22.85 -8.10 -13.79
C ARG A 170 -24.03 -8.64 -14.61
N VAL A 171 -25.05 -7.80 -14.86
CA VAL A 171 -26.20 -8.18 -15.70
C VAL A 171 -25.78 -8.33 -17.16
N LYS A 172 -24.91 -7.46 -17.68
CA LYS A 172 -24.35 -7.58 -19.04
C LYS A 172 -23.51 -8.85 -19.19
N GLU A 173 -22.69 -9.16 -18.19
CA GLU A 173 -21.85 -10.37 -18.16
C GLU A 173 -22.67 -11.67 -18.19
N ASP A 174 -23.81 -11.73 -17.48
CA ASP A 174 -24.71 -12.89 -17.56
C ASP A 174 -25.36 -13.04 -18.96
N GLY A 175 -25.41 -11.96 -19.74
CA GLY A 175 -25.99 -11.92 -21.08
C GLY A 175 -27.53 -11.95 -21.11
N ARG A 176 -28.19 -11.89 -19.95
CA ARG A 176 -29.65 -11.89 -19.83
C ARG A 176 -30.12 -10.65 -19.08
N LEU A 177 -31.21 -10.05 -19.59
CA LEU A 177 -31.80 -8.87 -18.97
C LEU A 177 -32.30 -9.17 -17.56
N SER A 178 -31.99 -8.27 -16.61
CA SER A 178 -32.52 -8.33 -15.26
C SER A 178 -34.05 -8.35 -15.27
N ARG A 179 -34.65 -9.20 -14.44
CA ARG A 179 -36.11 -9.22 -14.26
C ARG A 179 -36.57 -8.25 -13.20
N ILE A 180 -35.85 -8.12 -12.10
CA ILE A 180 -36.28 -7.26 -11.00
C ILE A 180 -35.12 -6.39 -10.52
N SER A 181 -35.46 -5.18 -10.08
CA SER A 181 -34.55 -4.26 -9.41
C SER A 181 -35.04 -3.96 -8.00
N ILE A 182 -34.12 -3.71 -7.08
CA ILE A 182 -34.43 -3.26 -5.72
C ILE A 182 -33.81 -1.87 -5.58
N ALA A 183 -34.63 -0.84 -5.36
CA ALA A 183 -34.16 0.55 -5.25
C ALA A 183 -33.27 0.97 -6.44
N ASN A 184 -33.70 0.64 -7.66
CA ASN A 184 -32.98 0.85 -8.92
C ASN A 184 -31.68 0.04 -9.11
N VAL A 185 -31.34 -0.86 -8.19
CA VAL A 185 -30.22 -1.80 -8.38
C VAL A 185 -30.76 -3.06 -9.07
N PRO A 186 -30.38 -3.35 -10.32
CA PRO A 186 -30.85 -4.54 -11.01
C PRO A 186 -30.23 -5.81 -10.41
N LEU A 187 -31.02 -6.86 -10.25
CA LEU A 187 -30.50 -8.17 -9.87
C LEU A 187 -30.02 -8.94 -11.09
N VAL A 188 -28.96 -9.72 -10.94
CA VAL A 188 -28.53 -10.67 -11.98
C VAL A 188 -29.65 -11.69 -12.19
N ARG A 189 -29.82 -12.15 -13.43
CA ARG A 189 -30.88 -13.07 -13.80
C ARG A 189 -30.91 -14.31 -12.89
N TYR A 190 -32.09 -14.66 -12.36
CA TYR A 190 -32.33 -15.79 -11.46
C TYR A 190 -31.81 -15.62 -10.03
N GLN A 191 -31.12 -14.52 -9.68
CA GLN A 191 -30.84 -14.21 -8.27
C GLN A 191 -32.13 -14.02 -7.46
N GLU A 192 -33.23 -13.63 -8.09
CA GLU A 192 -34.52 -13.56 -7.40
C GLU A 192 -34.97 -14.92 -6.81
N ASN A 193 -34.44 -16.02 -7.34
CA ASN A 193 -34.78 -17.38 -6.88
C ASN A 193 -34.04 -17.79 -5.60
N SER A 194 -32.98 -17.09 -5.20
CA SER A 194 -32.28 -17.38 -3.93
C SER A 194 -33.01 -16.83 -2.69
N GLY A 195 -34.10 -16.08 -2.90
CA GLY A 195 -34.80 -15.37 -1.84
C GLY A 195 -34.16 -14.00 -1.55
N ILE A 196 -35.00 -13.07 -1.10
CA ILE A 196 -34.61 -11.69 -0.74
C ILE A 196 -35.11 -11.42 0.67
N ALA A 197 -34.20 -11.10 1.58
CA ALA A 197 -34.52 -10.71 2.96
C ALA A 197 -34.49 -9.18 3.10
N LEU A 198 -35.61 -8.57 3.49
CA LEU A 198 -35.70 -7.14 3.78
C LEU A 198 -35.69 -6.92 5.31
N LEU A 199 -34.54 -6.49 5.84
CA LEU A 199 -34.35 -6.26 7.28
C LEU A 199 -34.39 -4.77 7.61
N GLY A 200 -35.04 -4.41 8.72
CA GLY A 200 -35.03 -3.04 9.23
C GLY A 200 -36.18 -2.75 10.19
N SER A 201 -36.08 -1.65 10.94
CA SER A 201 -37.08 -1.22 11.93
C SER A 201 -38.45 -0.87 11.28
N PRO A 202 -39.54 -0.77 12.06
CA PRO A 202 -40.79 -0.19 11.57
C PRO A 202 -40.56 1.22 10.97
N GLY A 203 -41.25 1.56 9.88
CA GLY A 203 -41.16 2.87 9.24
C GLY A 203 -40.01 3.09 8.24
N VAL A 204 -39.00 2.20 8.15
CA VAL A 204 -37.82 2.40 7.27
C VAL A 204 -38.07 2.15 5.77
N GLY A 205 -39.31 1.93 5.36
CA GLY A 205 -39.66 1.77 3.93
C GLY A 205 -39.70 0.33 3.38
N LYS A 206 -39.64 -0.71 4.21
CA LYS A 206 -39.78 -2.12 3.75
C LYS A 206 -41.02 -2.34 2.87
N SER A 207 -42.19 -1.87 3.32
CA SER A 207 -43.42 -1.97 2.53
C SER A 207 -43.31 -1.22 1.20
N THR A 208 -42.56 -0.12 1.13
CA THR A 208 -42.32 0.63 -0.12
C THR A 208 -41.56 -0.20 -1.14
N ILE A 209 -40.51 -0.92 -0.69
CA ILE A 209 -39.76 -1.85 -1.54
C ILE A 209 -40.67 -2.99 -2.03
N ILE A 210 -41.49 -3.58 -1.15
CA ILE A 210 -42.44 -4.64 -1.55
C ILE A 210 -43.42 -4.12 -2.61
N ARG A 211 -43.97 -2.89 -2.44
CA ARG A 211 -44.86 -2.27 -3.44
C ARG A 211 -44.16 -2.03 -4.78
N GLU A 212 -42.86 -1.73 -4.78
CA GLU A 212 -42.06 -1.61 -6.00
C GLU A 212 -41.90 -2.96 -6.71
N LEU A 213 -41.50 -4.00 -5.96
CA LEU A 213 -41.37 -5.36 -6.48
C LEU A 213 -42.69 -5.89 -7.07
N LEU A 214 -43.81 -5.69 -6.37
CA LEU A 214 -45.13 -6.09 -6.88
C LEU A 214 -45.53 -5.39 -8.17
N ARG A 215 -45.15 -4.12 -8.35
CA ARG A 215 -45.36 -3.39 -9.61
C ARG A 215 -44.55 -3.99 -10.74
N GLN A 216 -43.28 -4.33 -10.50
CA GLN A 216 -42.42 -4.97 -11.49
C GLN A 216 -42.94 -6.36 -11.89
N LEU A 217 -43.32 -7.19 -10.91
CA LEU A 217 -43.92 -8.51 -11.16
C LEU A 217 -45.24 -8.41 -11.95
N ARG A 218 -46.07 -7.41 -11.64
CA ARG A 218 -47.32 -7.13 -12.38
C ARG A 218 -47.06 -6.71 -13.81
N ALA A 219 -46.09 -5.83 -14.06
CA ALA A 219 -45.72 -5.41 -15.41
C ALA A 219 -45.26 -6.59 -16.27
N GLN A 220 -44.65 -7.60 -15.64
CA GLN A 220 -44.23 -8.86 -16.26
C GLN A 220 -45.32 -9.94 -16.29
N GLN A 221 -46.55 -9.63 -15.88
CA GLN A 221 -47.66 -10.58 -15.79
C GLN A 221 -47.36 -11.83 -14.95
N ARG A 222 -46.50 -11.70 -13.93
CA ARG A 222 -46.16 -12.81 -13.02
C ARG A 222 -47.17 -12.91 -11.88
N LYS A 223 -47.40 -14.14 -11.43
CA LYS A 223 -48.20 -14.44 -10.24
C LYS A 223 -47.36 -14.22 -8.98
N ALA A 224 -47.99 -13.77 -7.91
CA ALA A 224 -47.39 -13.63 -6.59
C ALA A 224 -48.39 -14.11 -5.53
N VAL A 225 -47.88 -14.77 -4.49
CA VAL A 225 -48.65 -15.10 -3.29
C VAL A 225 -48.22 -14.12 -2.21
N LEU A 226 -49.19 -13.47 -1.58
CA LEU A 226 -48.97 -12.40 -0.62
C LEU A 226 -49.56 -12.82 0.73
N TYR A 227 -48.71 -12.91 1.74
CA TYR A 227 -49.14 -13.03 3.12
C TYR A 227 -49.30 -11.61 3.71
N ASP A 228 -50.51 -11.07 3.65
CA ASP A 228 -50.81 -9.67 3.96
C ASP A 228 -51.63 -9.54 5.25
N ILE A 229 -50.94 -9.57 6.39
CA ILE A 229 -51.58 -9.50 7.72
C ILE A 229 -52.36 -8.19 7.91
N SER A 230 -51.85 -7.07 7.40
CA SER A 230 -52.48 -5.75 7.60
C SER A 230 -53.52 -5.40 6.53
N GLY A 231 -53.65 -6.21 5.48
CA GLY A 231 -54.52 -5.93 4.32
C GLY A 231 -54.07 -4.74 3.48
N GLU A 232 -52.85 -4.22 3.69
CA GLU A 232 -52.38 -3.02 3.02
C GLU A 232 -52.13 -3.23 1.52
N PHE A 233 -51.64 -4.42 1.16
CA PHE A 233 -51.38 -4.80 -0.22
C PHE A 233 -52.68 -5.18 -0.92
N VAL A 234 -53.57 -5.92 -0.26
CA VAL A 234 -54.92 -6.22 -0.77
C VAL A 234 -55.64 -4.92 -1.13
N LYS A 235 -55.66 -3.92 -0.23
CA LYS A 235 -56.28 -2.62 -0.47
C LYS A 235 -55.75 -1.91 -1.73
N ARG A 236 -54.47 -2.06 -2.05
CA ARG A 236 -53.81 -1.33 -3.16
C ARG A 236 -53.76 -2.12 -4.47
N PHE A 237 -53.60 -3.43 -4.42
CA PHE A 237 -53.27 -4.25 -5.58
C PHE A 237 -54.40 -5.18 -6.01
N TYR A 238 -55.38 -5.48 -5.17
CA TYR A 238 -56.45 -6.42 -5.49
C TYR A 238 -57.24 -6.00 -6.74
N ARG A 239 -57.47 -6.96 -7.64
CA ARG A 239 -58.31 -6.81 -8.84
C ARG A 239 -59.51 -7.75 -8.72
N PRO A 240 -60.74 -7.21 -8.59
CA PRO A 240 -61.95 -8.02 -8.59
C PRO A 240 -62.03 -8.94 -9.82
N GLY A 241 -62.42 -10.20 -9.60
CA GLY A 241 -62.55 -11.21 -10.65
C GLY A 241 -61.24 -11.73 -11.24
N LYS A 242 -60.08 -11.30 -10.72
CA LYS A 242 -58.76 -11.79 -11.18
C LYS A 242 -57.90 -12.32 -10.04
N ASP A 243 -57.84 -11.60 -8.93
CA ASP A 243 -57.01 -11.97 -7.79
C ASP A 243 -57.84 -12.78 -6.78
N VAL A 244 -57.21 -13.76 -6.12
CA VAL A 244 -57.85 -14.62 -5.13
C VAL A 244 -57.47 -14.14 -3.73
N ILE A 245 -58.48 -13.98 -2.87
CA ILE A 245 -58.29 -13.72 -1.43
C ILE A 245 -58.58 -15.03 -0.69
N LEU A 246 -57.72 -15.39 0.24
CA LEU A 246 -57.93 -16.49 1.20
C LEU A 246 -57.92 -15.90 2.61
N ASN A 247 -59.10 -15.58 3.13
CA ASN A 247 -59.30 -15.04 4.47
C ASN A 247 -60.72 -15.36 4.95
N VAL A 248 -60.84 -16.17 6.01
CA VAL A 248 -62.13 -16.62 6.58
C VAL A 248 -63.05 -15.48 7.04
N PHE A 249 -62.51 -14.29 7.27
CA PHE A 249 -63.28 -13.11 7.69
C PHE A 249 -63.58 -12.13 6.56
N ASP A 250 -63.11 -12.39 5.32
CA ASP A 250 -63.36 -11.54 4.16
C ASP A 250 -64.47 -12.12 3.28
N THR A 251 -65.54 -11.35 3.05
CA THR A 251 -66.68 -11.80 2.23
C THR A 251 -66.31 -12.02 0.75
N ARG A 252 -65.16 -11.50 0.30
CA ARG A 252 -64.62 -11.71 -1.06
C ARG A 252 -63.72 -12.94 -1.15
N SER A 253 -63.47 -13.61 -0.03
CA SER A 253 -62.60 -14.78 0.01
C SER A 253 -63.14 -15.90 -0.87
N HIS A 254 -62.24 -16.62 -1.52
CA HIS A 254 -62.61 -17.88 -2.14
C HIS A 254 -62.78 -18.95 -1.06
N SER A 255 -63.69 -19.87 -1.30
CA SER A 255 -63.78 -21.12 -0.54
C SER A 255 -62.57 -21.98 -0.89
N TRP A 256 -61.85 -22.42 0.13
CA TRP A 256 -60.72 -23.32 -0.01
C TRP A 256 -60.94 -24.51 0.91
N ASP A 257 -60.74 -25.70 0.37
CA ASP A 257 -60.83 -26.97 1.10
C ASP A 257 -59.50 -27.70 0.94
N PHE A 258 -58.79 -27.87 2.05
CA PHE A 258 -57.53 -28.59 2.09
C PHE A 258 -57.66 -30.03 1.55
N TRP A 259 -58.79 -30.69 1.81
CA TRP A 259 -59.00 -32.07 1.36
C TRP A 259 -59.16 -32.18 -0.14
N ALA A 260 -59.58 -31.10 -0.81
CA ALA A 260 -59.72 -31.05 -2.26
C ALA A 260 -58.39 -30.92 -3.01
N GLU A 261 -57.29 -30.58 -2.34
CA GLU A 261 -55.95 -30.44 -2.95
C GLU A 261 -55.25 -31.78 -3.21
N GLY A 262 -55.69 -32.85 -2.54
CA GLY A 262 -55.08 -34.17 -2.64
C GLY A 262 -55.45 -34.90 -3.93
N GLU A 263 -54.59 -34.87 -4.94
CA GLU A 263 -54.84 -35.60 -6.21
C GLU A 263 -54.50 -37.11 -6.15
N LYS A 264 -53.63 -37.52 -5.21
CA LYS A 264 -53.16 -38.91 -5.10
C LYS A 264 -53.13 -39.34 -3.63
N PRO A 265 -53.65 -40.53 -3.28
CA PRO A 265 -53.32 -41.16 -2.01
C PRO A 265 -51.80 -41.34 -1.98
N GLY A 266 -51.14 -40.89 -0.91
CA GLY A 266 -49.71 -41.15 -0.74
C GLY A 266 -49.48 -42.65 -0.76
N ASN A 267 -48.73 -43.16 -1.74
CA ASN A 267 -48.12 -44.47 -1.64
C ASN A 267 -47.08 -44.38 -0.52
N VAL A 268 -47.47 -44.79 0.69
CA VAL A 268 -46.57 -45.08 1.80
C VAL A 268 -45.86 -46.39 1.51
#